data_AF-A0A4U3KQP1-F1
#
_entry.id   AF-A0A4U3KQP1-F1
#
_cell.length_a   1.000
_cell.length_b   1.000
_cell.length_c   1.000
_cell.angle_alpha   90.00
_cell.angle_beta   90.00
_cell.angle_gamma   90.00
#
_symmetry.space_group_name_H-M   'P 1'
#
loop_
_entity.id
_entity.type
_entity.pdbx_description
1 polymer ?
#
loop_
_entity_poly.entity_id
_entity_poly.type
_entity_poly.pdbx_seq_one_letter_code
_entity_poly.pdbx_strand_id
1 'polypeptide(L)' 'TSATIIAIKHKEELLVSPGPYAKISLNDTLYFVGHDESTLQRVQNFFYP' A
#
# COMPACT_ATOMS: atom_id res chain seq x y z
N THR A 1 9.94 -4.51 2.18
CA THR A 1 9.13 -3.49 2.90
C THR A 1 8.67 -3.98 4.26
N SER A 2 8.40 -5.28 4.45
CA SER A 2 7.81 -5.84 5.68
C SER A 2 6.42 -5.27 6.01
N ALA A 3 5.71 -4.86 4.95
CA ALA A 3 4.38 -4.29 5.00
C ALA A 3 3.37 -5.25 4.34
N THR A 4 2.18 -5.36 4.91
CA THR A 4 1.03 -6.04 4.31
C THR A 4 0.01 -4.99 3.92
N ILE A 5 -0.32 -4.90 2.63
CA ILE A 5 -1.38 -4.00 2.14
C ILE A 5 -2.73 -4.59 2.55
N ILE A 6 -3.55 -3.80 3.25
CA ILE A 6 -4.88 -4.18 3.74
C ILE A 6 -6.00 -3.49 2.97
N ALA A 7 -5.72 -2.36 2.31
CA ALA A 7 -6.67 -1.73 1.41
C ALA A 7 -5.98 -0.82 0.38
N ILE A 8 -6.66 -0.60 -0.74
CA ILE A 8 -6.29 0.35 -1.78
C ILE A 8 -7.48 1.27 -2.00
N LYS A 9 -7.28 2.58 -1.81
CA LYS A 9 -8.29 3.57 -2.18
C LYS A 9 -7.91 4.21 -3.51
N HIS A 10 -8.81 4.14 -4.47
CA HIS A 10 -8.70 4.84 -5.75
C HIS A 10 -9.90 5.76 -5.91
N LYS A 11 -9.67 7.07 -5.88
CA LYS A 11 -10.74 8.09 -5.89
C LYS A 11 -11.73 7.85 -4.74
N GLU A 12 -12.99 7.55 -5.07
CA GLU A 12 -14.05 7.27 -4.08
C GLU A 12 -14.23 5.77 -3.78
N GLU A 13 -13.50 4.91 -4.48
CA GLU A 13 -13.59 3.45 -4.28
C GLU A 13 -12.51 2.97 -3.31
N LEU A 14 -12.93 2.12 -2.36
CA LEU A 14 -12.03 1.46 -1.41
C LEU A 14 -12.11 -0.05 -1.62
N LEU A 15 -11.01 -0.63 -2.10
CA LEU A 15 -10.82 -2.07 -2.18
C LEU A 15 -10.17 -2.57 -0.88
N VAL A 16 -10.91 -3.34 -0.09
CA VAL A 16 -10.43 -3.95 1.16
C VAL A 16 -9.96 -5.37 0.89
N SER A 17 -8.88 -5.79 1.58
CA SER A 17 -8.25 -7.11 1.44
C SER A 17 -7.90 -7.42 -0.02
N PRO A 18 -7.06 -6.58 -0.66
CA PRO A 18 -6.74 -6.73 -2.07
C PRO A 18 -6.15 -8.13 -2.35
N GLY A 19 -6.66 -8.77 -3.40
CA GLY A 19 -6.10 -10.03 -3.87
C GLY A 19 -4.68 -9.86 -4.45
N PRO A 20 -3.96 -10.97 -4.71
CA PRO A 20 -2.58 -10.94 -5.21
C PRO A 20 -2.43 -10.26 -6.58
N TYR A 21 -3.53 -10.08 -7.32
CA TYR A 21 -3.57 -9.43 -8.64
C TYR A 21 -4.14 -8.01 -8.61
N ALA A 22 -4.35 -7.43 -7.42
CA ALA A 22 -4.78 -6.04 -7.31
C ALA A 22 -3.72 -5.14 -7.96
N LYS A 23 -4.19 -4.21 -8.80
CA LYS A 23 -3.31 -3.27 -9.50
C LYS A 23 -3.22 -1.99 -8.69
N ILE A 24 -1.99 -1.56 -8.45
CA ILE A 24 -1.69 -0.25 -7.88
C ILE A 24 -1.43 0.71 -9.04
N SER A 25 -2.10 1.84 -9.03
CA SER A 25 -2.04 2.89 -10.03
C SER A 25 -1.55 4.21 -9.42
N LEU A 26 -1.13 5.14 -10.28
CA LEU A 26 -0.79 6.49 -9.84
C LEU A 26 -2.00 7.12 -9.15
N ASN A 27 -1.75 7.82 -8.04
CA ASN A 27 -2.74 8.45 -7.16
C ASN A 27 -3.57 7.50 -6.29
N ASP A 28 -3.21 6.21 -6.22
CA ASP A 28 -3.77 5.32 -5.20
C ASP A 28 -3.25 5.67 -3.80
N THR A 29 -4.14 5.60 -2.82
CA THR A 29 -3.76 5.61 -1.41
C THR A 29 -3.68 4.17 -0.91
N LEU A 30 -2.48 3.74 -0.52
CA LEU A 30 -2.25 2.41 0.03
C LEU A 30 -2.37 2.42 1.55
N TYR A 31 -3.24 1.57 2.08
CA TYR A 31 -3.32 1.28 3.50
C TYR A 31 -2.58 -0.01 3.77
N PHE A 32 -1.62 0.02 4.69
CA PHE A 32 -0.81 -1.13 5.03
C PHE A 32 -0.53 -1.19 6.52
N VAL A 33 -0.21 -2.39 6.99
CA VAL A 33 0.32 -2.62 8.34
C VAL A 33 1.77 -3.06 8.23
N GLY A 34 2.60 -2.56 9.13
CA GLY A 34 4.02 -2.86 9.24
C GLY A 34 4.39 -3.28 10.65
N HIS A 35 5.53 -3.94 10.82
CA HIS A 35 5.96 -4.43 12.12
C HIS A 35 6.72 -3.37 12.94
N ASP A 36 7.41 -2.46 12.27
CA ASP A 36 8.22 -1.41 12.88
C ASP A 36 7.94 -0.04 12.23
N GLU A 37 8.39 1.04 12.87
CA GLU A 37 8.21 2.42 12.40
C GLU A 37 8.92 2.70 11.06
N SER A 38 10.03 2.02 10.80
CA SER A 38 10.78 2.16 9.54
C SER A 38 10.05 1.56 8.33
N THR A 39 8.95 0.84 8.55
CA THR A 39 8.13 0.26 7.49
C THR A 39 7.60 1.32 6.53
N LEU A 40 7.21 2.51 7.04
CA LEU A 40 6.75 3.61 6.19
C LEU A 40 7.84 4.06 5.21
N GLN A 41 9.07 4.28 5.71
CA GLN A 41 10.20 4.68 4.90
C GLN A 41 10.54 3.62 3.83
N ARG A 42 10.52 2.33 4.21
CA ARG A 42 10.76 1.24 3.25
C ARG A 42 9.70 1.17 2.17
N VAL A 43 8.43 1.42 2.49
CA VAL A 43 7.34 1.46 1.51
C VAL A 43 7.52 2.64 0.56
N GLN A 44 7.84 3.84 1.08
CA GLN A 44 8.09 5.02 0.25
C GLN A 44 9.25 4.79 -0.73
N ASN A 45 10.40 4.31 -0.24
CA ASN A 45 11.58 4.04 -1.07
C ASN A 45 11.35 2.92 -2.10
N PHE A 46 10.40 2.01 -1.86
CA PHE A 46 10.05 0.96 -2.82
C PHE A 46 9.32 1.51 -4.06
N PHE A 47 8.45 2.49 -3.86
CA PHE A 47 7.72 3.14 -4.96
C PHE A 47 8.49 4.31 -5.58
N TYR A 48 9.34 4.99 -4.79
CA TYR A 48 10.09 6.18 -5.19
C TYR A 48 11.51 6.13 -4.59
N PRO A 49 12.45 5.41 -5.23
CA PRO A 49 13.82 5.22 -4.73
C PRO A 49 14.68 6.48 -4.79
#